data_AF-A0A7K4X4K2-F1
#
_entry.id   AF-A0A7K4X4K2-F1
#
_cell.length_a   1.000
_cell.length_b   1.000
_cell.length_c   1.000
_cell.angle_alpha   90.00
_cell.angle_beta   90.00
_cell.angle_gamma   90.00
#
_symmetry.space_group_name_H-M   'P 1'
#
loop_
_entity.id
_entity.type
_entity.pdbx_description
1 polymer ?
#
loop_
_entity_poly.entity_id
_entity_poly.type
_entity_poly.pdbx_seq_one_letter_code
_entity_poly.pdbx_strand_id
1 'polypeptide(L)'
;LSPQVTGVPQCPSLLSRSLSANITLGWGHKEGTQVTAAARRVRVHTWAERLPRGYDTEVGPRGMQLSGGQAQGVALARALLRNPQVLVLDEPTRALDPITRHQV
;
A
#
# COMPACT_ATOMS: atom_id res chain seq x y z
N LEU A 1 3.25 -12.36 16.21
CA LEU A 1 3.30 -11.12 17.02
C LEU A 1 2.92 -9.96 16.11
N SER A 2 1.91 -9.17 16.46
CA SER A 2 1.64 -7.91 15.74
C SER A 2 2.73 -6.90 16.09
N PRO A 3 3.32 -6.20 15.11
CA PRO A 3 4.34 -5.20 15.39
C PRO A 3 3.72 -4.05 16.20
N GLN A 4 4.36 -3.66 17.29
CA GLN A 4 3.90 -2.54 18.11
C GLN A 4 4.01 -1.21 17.33
N VAL A 5 5.06 -1.06 16.52
CA VAL A 5 5.30 0.12 15.69
C VAL A 5 5.56 -0.30 14.24
N THR A 6 4.95 0.39 13.28
CA THR A 6 5.25 0.21 11.84
C THR A 6 5.51 1.56 11.20
N GLY A 7 6.61 1.68 10.46
CA GLY A 7 6.98 2.87 9.70
C GLY A 7 6.63 2.76 8.22
N VAL A 8 6.22 3.87 7.62
CA VAL A 8 6.06 4.03 6.17
C VAL A 8 6.98 5.17 5.72
N PRO A 9 8.05 4.87 4.97
CA PRO A 9 8.97 5.90 4.48
C PRO A 9 8.36 6.69 3.32
N GLN A 10 8.90 7.88 3.06
CA GLN A 10 8.49 8.77 1.97
C GLN A 10 8.57 8.10 0.58
N CYS A 11 9.65 7.35 0.32
CA CYS A 11 9.88 6.60 -0.92
C CYS A 11 9.96 5.09 -0.62
N PRO A 12 8.82 4.40 -0.49
CA PRO A 12 8.84 2.99 -0.12
C PRO A 12 9.27 2.10 -1.28
N SER A 13 10.18 1.17 -0.98
CA SER A 13 10.59 0.13 -1.92
C SER A 13 9.48 -0.90 -2.10
N LEU A 14 9.18 -1.19 -3.35
CA LEU A 14 8.30 -2.27 -3.78
C LEU A 14 9.10 -3.34 -4.52
N LEU A 15 8.66 -4.59 -4.38
CA LEU A 15 9.27 -5.72 -5.07
C LEU A 15 8.63 -5.91 -6.44
N SER A 16 9.40 -6.52 -7.33
CA SER A 16 8.98 -6.99 -8.66
C SER A 16 8.00 -8.18 -8.55
N ARG A 17 6.82 -7.97 -7.96
CA ARG A 17 5.81 -8.99 -7.60
C ARG A 17 4.41 -8.42 -7.78
N SER A 18 3.38 -9.24 -7.63
CA SER A 18 1.99 -8.79 -7.65
C SER A 18 1.71 -7.68 -6.62
N LEU A 19 0.67 -6.89 -6.88
CA LEU A 19 0.18 -5.88 -5.94
C LEU A 19 -0.18 -6.54 -4.59
N SER A 20 -0.86 -7.69 -4.61
CA SER A 20 -1.17 -8.47 -3.41
C SER A 20 0.09 -8.86 -2.64
N ALA A 21 1.12 -9.39 -3.30
CA ALA A 21 2.38 -9.79 -2.67
C ALA A 21 3.14 -8.59 -2.09
N ASN A 22 3.03 -7.42 -2.71
CA ASN A 22 3.60 -6.20 -2.15
C ASN A 22 2.85 -5.73 -0.91
N ILE A 23 1.52 -5.87 -0.85
CA ILE A 23 0.72 -5.52 0.33
C ILE A 23 0.99 -6.51 1.48
N THR A 24 1.12 -7.81 1.19
CA THR A 24 1.40 -8.83 2.21
C THR A 24 2.87 -8.94 2.59
N LEU A 25 3.76 -8.11 2.03
CA LEU A 25 5.21 -8.24 2.22
C LEU A 25 5.60 -8.20 3.71
N GLY A 26 6.42 -9.17 4.11
CA GLY A 26 6.88 -9.34 5.50
C GLY A 26 5.78 -9.86 6.43
N TRP A 27 4.69 -10.37 5.86
CA TRP A 27 3.65 -11.11 6.54
C TRP A 27 3.44 -12.45 5.83
N GLY A 28 2.97 -13.45 6.56
CA GLY A 28 2.62 -14.75 5.99
C GLY A 28 1.43 -14.65 5.01
N HIS A 29 0.94 -15.80 4.55
CA HIS A 29 -0.24 -15.84 3.71
C HIS A 29 -1.41 -15.09 4.38
N LYS A 30 -2.11 -14.28 3.59
CA LYS A 30 -3.27 -13.49 4.00
C LYS A 30 -4.38 -13.74 3.02
N GLU A 31 -5.59 -13.87 3.53
CA GLU A 31 -6.77 -14.02 2.68
C GLU A 31 -6.95 -12.77 1.81
N GLY A 32 -7.44 -12.96 0.59
CA GLY A 32 -7.69 -11.86 -0.34
C GLY A 32 -8.67 -10.80 0.22
N THR A 33 -9.58 -11.22 1.11
CA THR A 33 -10.50 -10.33 1.84
C THR A 33 -9.74 -9.34 2.72
N GLN A 34 -8.70 -9.79 3.44
CA GLN A 34 -7.88 -8.95 4.32
C GLN A 34 -7.02 -7.98 3.51
N VAL A 35 -6.43 -8.44 2.40
CA VAL A 35 -5.67 -7.59 1.47
C VAL A 35 -6.55 -6.48 0.89
N THR A 36 -7.76 -6.85 0.46
CA THR A 36 -8.75 -5.91 -0.09
C THR A 36 -9.20 -4.89 0.96
N ALA A 37 -9.50 -5.34 2.19
CA ALA A 37 -9.87 -4.47 3.29
C ALA A 37 -8.77 -3.44 3.62
N ALA A 38 -7.50 -3.87 3.68
CA ALA A 38 -6.37 -2.97 3.90
C ALA A 38 -6.22 -1.94 2.75
N ALA A 39 -6.33 -2.39 1.50
CA ALA A 39 -6.23 -1.53 0.33
C ALA A 39 -7.37 -0.50 0.21
N ARG A 40 -8.58 -0.83 0.67
CA ARG A 40 -9.73 0.10 0.71
C ARG A 40 -9.49 1.27 1.65
N ARG A 41 -8.85 1.03 2.79
CA ARG A 41 -8.55 2.07 3.80
C ARG A 41 -7.61 3.17 3.29
N VAL A 42 -6.90 2.93 2.19
CA VAL A 42 -5.85 3.83 1.67
C VAL A 42 -6.03 4.16 0.18
N ARG A 43 -7.24 4.00 -0.35
CA ARG A 43 -7.59 4.29 -1.76
C ARG A 43 -6.75 3.53 -2.81
N VAL A 44 -6.09 2.43 -2.42
CA VAL A 44 -5.40 1.53 -3.35
C VAL A 44 -6.42 0.73 -4.16
N HIS A 45 -7.48 0.29 -3.50
CA HIS A 45 -8.52 -0.54 -4.10
C HIS A 45 -9.13 0.09 -5.38
N THR A 46 -9.42 1.39 -5.35
CA THR A 46 -10.14 2.08 -6.43
C THR A 46 -9.43 2.06 -7.78
N TRP A 47 -8.09 2.03 -7.78
CA TRP A 47 -7.32 1.87 -9.01
C TRP A 47 -6.86 0.43 -9.22
N ALA A 48 -6.65 -0.34 -8.15
CA ALA A 48 -6.27 -1.75 -8.24
C ALA A 48 -7.30 -2.57 -9.04
N GLU A 49 -8.60 -2.33 -8.83
CA GLU A 49 -9.67 -3.03 -9.56
C GLU A 49 -9.72 -2.69 -11.05
N ARG A 50 -9.13 -1.57 -11.47
CA ARG A 50 -9.11 -1.14 -12.87
C ARG A 50 -7.93 -1.74 -13.65
N LEU A 51 -7.05 -2.49 -12.97
CA LEU A 51 -5.92 -3.13 -13.61
C LEU A 51 -6.35 -4.42 -14.32
N PRO A 52 -5.71 -4.80 -15.44
CA PRO A 52 -6.08 -5.98 -16.22
C PRO A 52 -6.12 -7.30 -15.42
N ARG A 53 -5.29 -7.41 -14.36
CA ARG A 53 -5.24 -8.58 -13.47
C ARG A 53 -5.59 -8.23 -12.01
N GLY A 54 -6.21 -7.07 -11.77
CA GLY A 54 -6.53 -6.63 -10.42
C GLY A 54 -5.31 -6.65 -9.48
N TYR A 55 -5.48 -7.26 -8.30
CA TYR A 55 -4.42 -7.44 -7.29
C TYR A 55 -3.29 -8.38 -7.72
N ASP A 56 -3.50 -9.19 -8.76
CA ASP A 56 -2.49 -10.09 -9.31
C ASP A 56 -1.64 -9.42 -10.39
N THR A 57 -1.88 -8.14 -10.66
CA THR A 57 -1.03 -7.32 -11.52
C THR A 57 0.37 -7.19 -10.91
N GLU A 58 1.39 -7.65 -11.63
CA GLU A 58 2.79 -7.47 -11.26
C GLU A 58 3.20 -5.99 -11.32
N VAL A 59 3.96 -5.56 -10.31
CA VAL A 59 4.54 -4.22 -10.18
C VAL A 59 6.04 -4.29 -10.46
N GLY A 60 6.66 -3.25 -11.03
CA GLY A 60 8.12 -3.14 -11.13
C GLY A 60 8.70 -3.51 -12.50
N PRO A 61 9.98 -3.96 -12.62
CA PRO A 61 10.83 -3.77 -13.81
C PRO A 61 10.47 -4.52 -15.10
N ARG A 62 9.24 -5.06 -15.19
CA ARG A 62 8.48 -5.37 -16.42
C ARG A 62 6.99 -5.67 -16.12
N GLY A 63 6.50 -5.17 -14.99
CA GLY A 63 5.09 -5.05 -14.63
C GLY A 63 4.63 -3.59 -14.71
N MET A 64 3.53 -3.23 -14.07
CA MET A 64 3.04 -1.85 -14.03
C MET A 64 3.94 -0.96 -13.15
N GLN A 65 4.20 0.26 -13.62
CA GLN A 65 4.87 1.30 -12.85
C GLN A 65 3.86 2.13 -12.07
N LEU A 66 4.05 2.21 -10.76
CA LEU A 66 3.23 3.03 -9.87
C LEU A 66 3.79 4.45 -9.80
N SER A 67 2.91 5.44 -9.72
CA SER A 67 3.30 6.78 -9.29
C SER A 67 3.82 6.75 -7.84
N GLY A 68 4.54 7.79 -7.42
CA GLY A 68 5.02 7.90 -6.04
C GLY A 68 3.88 7.78 -5.01
N GLY A 69 2.75 8.46 -5.26
CA GLY A 69 1.57 8.37 -4.38
C GLY A 69 0.93 6.98 -4.36
N GLN A 70 0.88 6.29 -5.49
CA GLN A 70 0.40 4.91 -5.55
C GLN A 70 1.34 3.96 -4.78
N ALA A 71 2.65 4.11 -4.94
CA ALA A 71 3.63 3.31 -4.20
C ALA A 71 3.54 3.54 -2.68
N GLN A 72 3.35 4.79 -2.26
CA GLN A 72 3.10 5.14 -0.86
C GLN A 72 1.79 4.53 -0.35
N GLY A 73 0.71 4.57 -1.14
CA GLY A 73 -0.54 3.88 -0.83
C GLY A 73 -0.36 2.37 -0.62
N VAL A 74 0.44 1.71 -1.46
CA VAL A 74 0.74 0.27 -1.31
C VAL A 74 1.50 0.00 -0.01
N ALA A 75 2.49 0.83 0.33
CA ALA A 75 3.22 0.70 1.58
C ALA A 75 2.34 0.98 2.81
N LEU A 76 1.39 1.90 2.70
CA LEU A 76 0.43 2.18 3.76
C LEU A 76 -0.57 1.02 3.94
N ALA A 77 -1.08 0.43 2.84
CA ALA A 77 -1.89 -0.78 2.89
C ALA A 77 -1.13 -1.92 3.57
N ARG A 78 0.16 -2.11 3.23
CA ARG A 78 1.06 -3.07 3.86
C ARG A 78 1.19 -2.83 5.36
N ALA A 79 1.34 -1.58 5.78
CA ALA A 79 1.44 -1.23 7.18
C ALA A 79 0.11 -1.52 7.93
N LEU A 80 -1.03 -1.10 7.39
CA LEU A 80 -2.34 -1.33 8.01
C LEU A 80 -2.72 -2.81 8.10
N LEU A 81 -2.29 -3.64 7.14
CA LEU A 81 -2.53 -5.08 7.16
C LEU A 81 -1.88 -5.76 8.37
N ARG A 82 -0.80 -5.18 8.91
CA ARG A 82 -0.12 -5.67 10.12
C ARG A 82 -0.84 -5.32 11.42
N ASN A 83 -1.89 -4.51 11.33
CA ASN A 83 -2.63 -3.99 12.48
C ASN A 83 -1.71 -3.42 13.58
N PRO A 84 -0.87 -2.42 13.26
CA PRO A 84 0.09 -1.87 14.22
C PRO A 84 -0.63 -1.06 15.30
N GLN A 85 -0.07 -1.05 16.51
CA GLN A 85 -0.54 -0.15 17.58
C GLN A 85 -0.15 1.30 17.30
N VAL A 86 1.03 1.51 16.72
CA VAL A 86 1.55 2.83 16.33
C VAL A 86 1.99 2.80 14.87
N LEU A 87 1.50 3.75 14.08
CA LEU A 87 1.86 3.95 12.68
C LEU A 87 2.64 5.26 12.53
N VAL A 88 3.88 5.17 12.06
CA VAL A 88 4.76 6.33 11.81
C VAL A 88 4.82 6.58 10.30
N LEU A 89 4.46 7.79 9.89
CA LEU A 89 4.46 8.20 8.48
C LEU A 89 5.52 9.27 8.26
N ASP A 90 6.41 9.03 7.31
CA ASP A 90 7.36 10.04 6.87
C ASP A 90 6.74 10.86 5.71
N GLU A 91 6.60 12.17 5.92
CA GLU A 91 5.93 13.12 5.03
C GLU A 91 4.55 12.64 4.47
N PRO A 92 3.52 12.51 5.31
CA PRO A 92 2.23 11.91 4.91
C PRO A 92 1.45 12.74 3.87
N THR A 93 1.75 14.03 3.73
CA THR A 93 1.06 14.96 2.83
C THR A 93 1.54 14.89 1.39
N ARG A 94 2.68 14.22 1.12
CA ARG A 94 3.28 14.18 -0.23
C ARG A 94 2.58 13.20 -1.19
N ALA A 95 1.91 12.17 -0.68
CA ALA A 95 1.04 11.26 -1.47
C ALA A 95 -0.40 11.73 -1.62
N LEU A 96 -0.85 12.70 -0.82
CA LEU A 96 -2.19 13.23 -0.93
C LEU A 96 -2.21 14.22 -2.09
N ASP A 97 -2.97 13.88 -3.13
CA ASP A 97 -3.29 14.78 -4.24
C ASP A 97 -3.62 16.20 -3.72
N PRO A 98 -3.30 17.28 -4.47
CA PRO A 98 -3.44 18.68 -4.02
C PRO A 98 -4.82 19.07 -3.46
N ILE A 99 -5.86 18.31 -3.80
CA ILE A 99 -7.25 18.52 -3.37
C ILE A 99 -7.44 18.27 -1.85
N THR A 100 -6.53 17.54 -1.18
CA THR A 100 -6.69 17.17 0.24
C THR A 100 -5.76 17.97 1.18
N ARG A 101 -5.32 19.17 0.79
CA ARG A 101 -4.51 20.03 1.67
C ARG A 101 -5.31 20.87 2.66
N HIS A 102 -6.65 20.87 2.60
CA HIS A 102 -7.51 21.73 3.41
C HIS A 102 -8.13 21.08 4.66
N GLN A 103 -7.69 19.89 5.08
CA GLN A 103 -8.23 19.22 6.27
C GLN A 103 -7.16 18.60 7.17
N VAL A 104 -6.02 19.28 7.32
CA VAL A 104 -5.03 18.97 8.36
C VAL A 104 -4.79 20.21 9.20
#